data_AF-A0A7S4GKS1-F1
#
_entry.id   AF-A0A7S4GKS1-F1
#
_cell.length_a   1.000
_cell.length_b   1.000
_cell.length_c   1.000
_cell.angle_alpha   90.00
_cell.angle_beta   90.00
_cell.angle_gamma   90.00
#
_symmetry.space_group_name_H-M   'P 1'
#
loop_
_entity.id
_entity.type
_entity.pdbx_description
1 polymer ?
#
loop_
_entity_poly.entity_id
_entity_poly.type
_entity_poly.pdbx_seq_one_letter_code
_entity_poly.pdbx_strand_id
1 'polypeptide(L)'
;FFSVKHAPETHFMANNVVHLHTILFDRSEPVTVQWLASKTGVATSQARETLHAFAEEHQGAVTRTYAVSGDMIHTPTKAVLLVTEDQLPAVEQRFVNPVVQLHSVAPAKELHKVRSKDLYMLTTNM
;
A
#
# COMPACT_ATOMS: atom_id res chain seq x y z
N PHE A 1 -10.88 34.52 19.50
CA PHE A 1 -11.47 33.96 18.27
C PHE A 1 -10.69 32.71 17.88
N PHE A 2 -11.27 31.53 18.08
CA PHE A 2 -10.68 30.27 17.60
C PHE A 2 -10.90 30.17 16.09
N SER A 3 -9.84 29.97 15.31
CA SER A 3 -9.94 29.59 13.90
C SER A 3 -9.37 28.18 13.78
N VAL A 4 -10.27 27.20 13.80
CA VAL A 4 -9.97 25.80 13.55
C VAL A 4 -9.74 25.66 12.04
N LYS A 5 -8.47 25.63 11.62
CA LYS A 5 -8.07 25.16 10.29
C LYS A 5 -7.98 23.64 10.33
N HIS A 6 -9.11 22.95 10.20
CA HIS A 6 -9.16 21.52 9.95
C HIS A 6 -10.27 21.27 8.93
N ALA A 7 -9.90 20.74 7.76
CA ALA A 7 -10.69 19.81 6.91
C ALA A 7 -10.35 19.77 5.38
N PRO A 8 -9.18 20.20 4.84
CA PRO A 8 -8.87 19.82 3.45
C PRO A 8 -8.31 18.39 3.33
N GLU A 9 -7.66 17.85 4.36
CA GLU A 9 -6.96 16.55 4.29
C GLU A 9 -7.92 15.35 4.26
N THR A 10 -9.04 15.40 4.98
CA THR A 10 -9.99 14.28 5.08
C THR A 10 -10.79 14.05 3.79
N HIS A 11 -11.22 15.11 3.11
CA HIS A 11 -11.87 14.99 1.80
C HIS A 11 -10.88 14.56 0.70
N PHE A 12 -9.61 14.97 0.82
CA PHE A 12 -8.56 14.58 -0.12
C PHE A 12 -8.21 13.08 0.00
N MET A 13 -8.09 12.57 1.24
CA MET A 13 -7.84 11.16 1.52
C MET A 13 -8.99 10.26 1.03
N ALA A 14 -10.25 10.67 1.24
CA ALA A 14 -11.42 9.89 0.80
C ALA A 14 -11.47 9.69 -0.73
N ASN A 15 -11.19 10.73 -1.52
CA ASN A 15 -11.16 10.62 -2.99
C ASN A 15 -10.00 9.74 -3.50
N ASN A 16 -8.87 9.73 -2.79
CA ASN A 16 -7.72 8.91 -3.17
C ASN A 16 -7.94 7.43 -2.88
N VAL A 17 -8.62 7.09 -1.76
CA VAL A 17 -9.00 5.71 -1.43
C VAL A 17 -9.98 5.14 -2.45
N VAL A 18 -10.96 5.93 -2.90
CA VAL A 18 -11.91 5.51 -3.96
C VAL A 18 -11.16 5.19 -5.26
N HIS A 19 -10.11 5.94 -5.59
CA HIS A 19 -9.31 5.70 -6.80
C HIS A 19 -8.43 4.44 -6.69
N LEU A 20 -7.93 4.13 -5.49
CA LEU A 20 -7.17 2.90 -5.24
C LEU A 20 -8.01 1.64 -5.48
N HIS A 21 -9.28 1.64 -5.06
CA HIS A 21 -10.19 0.52 -5.33
C HIS A 21 -10.35 0.23 -6.81
N THR A 22 -10.59 1.25 -7.63
CA THR A 22 -10.77 1.06 -9.07
C THR A 22 -9.51 0.51 -9.73
N ILE A 23 -8.34 1.01 -9.33
CA ILE A 23 -7.08 0.57 -9.95
C ILE A 23 -6.72 -0.85 -9.53
N LEU A 24 -6.78 -1.13 -8.24
CA LEU A 24 -6.44 -2.44 -7.71
C LEU A 24 -7.50 -3.46 -8.13
N PHE A 25 -8.78 -3.24 -7.84
CA PHE A 25 -9.78 -4.29 -8.02
C PHE A 25 -10.46 -4.30 -9.40
N ASP A 26 -10.80 -3.13 -9.98
CA ASP A 26 -11.48 -3.11 -11.28
C ASP A 26 -10.49 -3.29 -12.44
N ARG A 27 -9.30 -2.69 -12.35
CA ARG A 27 -8.26 -2.78 -13.40
C ARG A 27 -7.23 -3.86 -13.14
N SER A 28 -7.19 -4.45 -11.94
CA SER A 28 -6.20 -5.45 -11.56
C SER A 28 -4.76 -4.97 -11.69
N GLU A 29 -4.52 -3.67 -11.50
CA GLU A 29 -3.21 -3.04 -11.67
C GLU A 29 -2.55 -2.79 -10.30
N PRO A 30 -1.24 -3.10 -10.15
CA PRO A 30 -0.52 -2.79 -8.92
C PRO A 30 -0.33 -1.27 -8.76
N VAL A 31 -0.41 -0.81 -7.52
CA VAL A 31 -0.16 0.59 -7.15
C VAL A 31 1.14 0.69 -6.38
N THR A 32 2.09 1.47 -6.90
CA THR A 32 3.35 1.77 -6.22
C THR A 32 3.21 3.03 -5.36
N VAL A 33 4.01 3.13 -4.29
CA VAL A 33 4.08 4.35 -3.46
C VAL A 33 4.44 5.57 -4.31
N GLN A 34 5.37 5.41 -5.26
CA GLN A 34 5.79 6.50 -6.15
C GLN A 34 4.67 6.97 -7.07
N TRP A 35 3.89 6.03 -7.61
CA TRP A 35 2.73 6.36 -8.43
C TRP A 35 1.69 7.13 -7.62
N LEU A 36 1.39 6.67 -6.39
CA LEU A 36 0.41 7.33 -5.54
C LEU A 36 0.87 8.74 -5.16
N ALA A 37 2.12 8.90 -4.73
CA ALA A 37 2.72 10.19 -4.43
C ALA A 37 2.65 11.14 -5.62
N SER A 38 3.00 10.67 -6.83
CA SER A 38 2.96 11.49 -8.04
C SER A 38 1.54 11.88 -8.44
N LYS A 39 0.55 11.01 -8.25
CA LYS A 39 -0.85 11.28 -8.64
C LYS A 39 -1.57 12.20 -7.67
N THR A 40 -1.19 12.17 -6.40
CA THR A 40 -1.84 12.92 -5.33
C THR A 40 -1.04 14.15 -4.90
N GLY A 41 0.21 14.29 -5.32
CA GLY A 41 1.06 15.39 -4.90
C GLY A 41 1.47 15.35 -3.42
N VAL A 42 1.28 14.22 -2.75
CA VAL A 42 1.70 14.03 -1.35
C VAL A 42 3.14 13.52 -1.25
N ALA A 43 3.75 13.69 -0.08
CA ALA A 43 5.08 13.14 0.20
C ALA A 43 5.08 11.60 0.12
N THR A 44 6.20 11.01 -0.30
CA THR A 44 6.37 9.55 -0.41
C THR A 44 6.11 8.83 0.93
N SER A 45 6.43 9.45 2.07
CA SER A 45 6.12 8.92 3.40
C SER A 45 4.60 8.81 3.63
N GLN A 46 3.86 9.89 3.36
CA GLN A 46 2.40 9.93 3.46
C GLN A 46 1.75 8.91 2.51
N ALA A 47 2.20 8.84 1.25
CA ALA A 47 1.69 7.86 0.28
C ALA A 47 1.93 6.42 0.74
N ARG A 48 3.06 6.17 1.41
CA ARG A 48 3.37 4.85 1.98
C ARG A 48 2.43 4.51 3.14
N GLU A 49 2.18 5.45 4.05
CA GLU A 49 1.22 5.28 5.14
C GLU A 49 -0.20 5.02 4.60
N THR A 50 -0.62 5.76 3.57
CA THR A 50 -1.92 5.54 2.91
C THR A 50 -2.03 4.13 2.30
N LEU A 51 -1.01 3.67 1.57
CA LEU A 51 -1.03 2.31 1.01
C LEU A 51 -0.96 1.22 2.08
N HIS A 52 -0.27 1.49 3.19
CA HIS A 52 -0.23 0.58 4.32
C HIS A 52 -1.62 0.43 4.95
N ALA A 53 -2.25 1.56 5.30
CA ALA A 53 -3.60 1.59 5.87
C ALA A 53 -4.61 0.91 4.92
N PHE A 54 -4.57 1.22 3.62
CA PHE A 54 -5.42 0.58 2.63
C PHE A 54 -5.23 -0.95 2.61
N ALA A 55 -3.99 -1.43 2.65
CA ALA A 55 -3.72 -2.86 2.64
C ALA A 55 -4.13 -3.55 3.96
N GLU A 56 -4.09 -2.83 5.10
CA GLU A 56 -4.62 -3.32 6.38
C GLU A 56 -6.16 -3.42 6.38
N GLU A 57 -6.85 -2.45 5.79
CA GLU A 57 -8.31 -2.50 5.61
C GLU A 57 -8.74 -3.64 4.66
N HIS A 58 -7.87 -4.00 3.71
CA HIS A 58 -8.13 -5.00 2.66
C HIS A 58 -7.29 -6.28 2.82
N GLN A 59 -7.03 -6.70 4.06
CA GLN A 59 -6.30 -7.93 4.35
C GLN A 59 -6.90 -9.14 3.60
N GLY A 60 -6.04 -9.89 2.91
CA GLY A 60 -6.45 -11.05 2.11
C GLY A 60 -6.98 -10.73 0.71
N ALA A 61 -7.37 -9.49 0.43
CA ALA A 61 -7.77 -9.06 -0.91
C ALA A 61 -6.61 -8.43 -1.71
N VAL A 62 -5.55 -8.00 -1.01
CA VAL A 62 -4.34 -7.45 -1.61
C VAL A 62 -3.08 -8.15 -1.11
N THR A 63 -2.04 -8.14 -1.93
CA THR A 63 -0.69 -8.58 -1.60
C THR A 63 0.23 -7.38 -1.55
N ARG A 64 1.10 -7.33 -0.53
CA ARG A 64 2.11 -6.28 -0.38
C ARG A 64 3.43 -6.71 -0.99
N THR A 65 4.12 -5.76 -1.60
CA THR A 65 5.51 -5.89 -2.04
C THR A 65 6.35 -4.88 -1.28
N TYR A 66 7.45 -5.34 -0.70
CA TYR A 66 8.39 -4.55 0.09
C TYR A 66 9.72 -4.42 -0.64
N ALA A 67 10.35 -3.26 -0.48
CA ALA A 67 11.75 -3.06 -0.78
C ALA A 67 12.56 -3.31 0.50
N VAL A 68 13.45 -4.29 0.44
CA VAL A 68 14.41 -4.61 1.50
C VAL A 68 15.78 -4.15 1.03
N SER A 69 16.43 -3.31 1.82
CA SER A 69 17.73 -2.73 1.48
C SER A 69 18.71 -2.83 2.64
N GLY A 70 19.98 -3.04 2.33
CA GLY A 70 21.03 -3.14 3.34
C GLY A 70 22.29 -3.79 2.81
N ASP A 71 23.22 -4.07 3.71
CA ASP A 71 24.43 -4.85 3.43
C ASP A 71 24.10 -6.35 3.53
N MET A 72 24.47 -7.15 2.53
CA MET A 72 24.23 -8.60 2.56
C MET A 72 25.22 -9.32 3.49
N ILE A 73 24.76 -10.34 4.22
CA ILE A 73 25.57 -11.08 5.21
C ILE A 73 26.68 -11.90 4.56
N HIS A 74 26.37 -12.61 3.47
CA HIS A 74 27.29 -13.57 2.84
C HIS A 74 28.04 -12.99 1.63
N THR A 75 27.69 -11.79 1.20
CA THR A 75 28.31 -11.12 0.07
C THR A 75 28.47 -9.66 0.45
N PRO A 76 29.69 -9.12 0.58
CA PRO A 76 29.91 -7.76 1.07
C PRO A 76 29.50 -6.75 -0.01
N THR A 77 28.21 -6.56 -0.18
CA THR A 77 27.61 -5.72 -1.21
C THR A 77 26.29 -5.17 -0.70
N LYS A 78 26.04 -3.88 -0.98
CA LYS A 78 24.74 -3.26 -0.78
C LYS A 78 23.77 -3.74 -1.84
N ALA A 79 22.63 -4.25 -1.41
CA ALA A 79 21.58 -4.69 -2.31
C ALA A 79 20.24 -4.05 -1.93
N VAL A 80 19.38 -3.93 -2.94
CA VAL A 80 17.97 -3.60 -2.78
C VAL A 80 17.19 -4.71 -3.48
N LEU A 81 16.30 -5.38 -2.75
CA LEU A 81 15.48 -6.47 -3.26
C LEU A 81 14.00 -6.11 -3.10
N LEU A 82 13.23 -6.36 -4.15
CA LEU A 82 11.77 -6.30 -4.10
C LEU A 82 11.24 -7.70 -3.81
N VAL A 83 10.44 -7.83 -2.75
CA VAL A 83 9.92 -9.11 -2.26
C VAL A 83 8.47 -9.00 -1.90
N THR A 84 7.71 -10.06 -2.13
CA THR A 84 6.34 -10.19 -1.66
C THR A 84 6.31 -10.49 -0.16
N GLU A 85 5.18 -10.22 0.49
CA GLU A 85 5.01 -10.34 1.94
C GLU A 85 5.31 -11.76 2.48
N ASP A 86 5.07 -12.81 1.69
CA ASP A 86 5.38 -14.21 2.04
C ASP A 86 6.89 -14.50 2.05
N GLN A 87 7.67 -13.80 1.22
CA GLN A 87 9.12 -13.99 1.10
C GLN A 87 9.91 -13.09 2.04
N LEU A 88 9.27 -12.06 2.58
CA LEU A 88 9.91 -11.03 3.39
C LEU A 88 10.75 -11.61 4.56
N PRO A 89 10.23 -12.54 5.40
CA PRO A 89 11.00 -13.05 6.54
C PRO A 89 12.28 -13.79 6.11
N ALA A 90 12.24 -14.51 5.00
CA ALA A 90 13.40 -15.24 4.49
C ALA A 90 14.44 -14.29 3.86
N VAL A 91 14.00 -13.20 3.24
CA VAL A 91 14.91 -12.24 2.60
C VAL A 91 15.54 -11.28 3.61
N GLU A 92 14.80 -10.83 4.63
CA GLU A 92 15.34 -9.97 5.70
C GLU A 92 16.55 -10.61 6.38
N GLN A 93 16.52 -11.94 6.61
CA GLN A 93 17.62 -12.71 7.21
C GLN A 93 18.90 -12.73 6.38
N ARG A 94 18.87 -12.25 5.13
CA ARG A 94 20.06 -12.19 4.25
C ARG A 94 20.85 -10.89 4.41
N PHE A 95 20.33 -9.94 5.18
CA PHE A 95 20.89 -8.60 5.37
C PHE A 95 21.35 -8.35 6.81
N VAL A 96 22.38 -7.53 6.95
CA VAL A 96 22.77 -6.91 8.21
C VAL A 96 21.92 -5.65 8.40
N ASN A 97 21.10 -5.61 9.46
CA ASN A 97 20.21 -4.49 9.79
C ASN A 97 19.38 -3.99 8.58
N PRO A 98 18.51 -4.84 7.99
CA PRO A 98 17.73 -4.47 6.81
C PRO A 98 16.83 -3.25 7.07
N VAL A 99 16.73 -2.38 6.08
CA VAL A 99 15.70 -1.35 5.98
C VAL A 99 14.59 -1.89 5.07
N VAL A 100 13.39 -2.01 5.64
CA VAL A 100 12.21 -2.57 4.97
C VAL A 100 11.19 -1.47 4.76
N GLN A 101 10.72 -1.31 3.53
CA GLN A 101 9.72 -0.29 3.19
C GLN A 101 8.68 -0.87 2.24
N LEU A 102 7.41 -0.57 2.47
CA LEU A 102 6.36 -0.87 1.50
C LEU A 102 6.68 -0.17 0.17
N HIS A 103 6.69 -0.94 -0.91
CA HIS A 103 6.97 -0.47 -2.27
C HIS A 103 5.69 -0.37 -3.10
N SER A 104 4.86 -1.41 -3.05
CA SER A 104 3.61 -1.47 -3.80
C SER A 104 2.59 -2.41 -3.17
N VAL A 105 1.34 -2.21 -3.55
CA VAL A 105 0.20 -3.08 -3.24
C VAL A 105 -0.36 -3.56 -4.57
N ALA A 106 -0.71 -4.84 -4.65
CA ALA A 106 -1.35 -5.44 -5.81
C ALA A 106 -2.56 -6.26 -5.34
N PRO A 107 -3.53 -6.56 -6.21
CA PRO A 107 -4.58 -7.51 -5.88
C PRO A 107 -3.99 -8.88 -5.56
N ALA A 108 -4.54 -9.57 -4.55
CA ALA A 108 -4.17 -10.93 -4.28
C ALA A 108 -4.50 -11.80 -5.51
N LYS A 109 -3.54 -12.60 -5.97
CA LYS A 109 -3.70 -13.40 -7.20
C LYS A 109 -4.76 -14.51 -7.12
N GLU A 110 -5.47 -14.65 -6.01
CA GLU A 110 -6.67 -15.50 -5.91
C GLU A 110 -7.78 -14.85 -5.07
N LEU A 111 -8.70 -14.16 -5.73
CA LEU A 111 -10.14 -14.22 -5.44
C LEU A 111 -10.90 -13.84 -6.70
N HIS A 112 -11.06 -14.84 -7.57
CA HIS A 112 -12.11 -14.82 -8.58
C HIS A 112 -13.44 -14.43 -7.91
N LYS A 113 -14.08 -13.36 -8.40
CA LYS A 113 -15.44 -12.91 -8.06
C LYS A 113 -15.65 -12.47 -6.60
N VAL A 114 -15.21 -11.26 -6.26
CA VAL A 114 -16.07 -10.42 -5.40
C VAL A 114 -16.71 -9.40 -6.32
N ARG A 115 -17.96 -9.68 -6.71
CA ARG A 115 -18.79 -8.75 -7.45
C ARG A 115 -18.84 -7.45 -6.65
N SER A 116 -18.53 -6.31 -7.29
CA SER A 116 -18.63 -4.95 -6.75
C SER A 116 -20.05 -4.53 -6.31
N LYS A 117 -20.97 -5.48 -6.09
CA LYS A 117 -22.34 -5.26 -5.58
C LYS A 117 -22.43 -5.27 -4.05
N ASP A 118 -21.46 -5.84 -3.34
CA ASP A 118 -21.57 -5.98 -1.88
C ASP A 118 -20.89 -4.85 -1.08
N LEU A 119 -20.09 -3.99 -1.72
CA LEU A 119 -19.42 -2.87 -1.02
C LEU A 119 -20.28 -1.60 -0.85
N TYR A 120 -21.47 -1.53 -1.47
CA TYR A 120 -22.35 -0.36 -1.39
C TYR A 120 -23.43 -0.44 -0.30
N MET A 121 -23.49 -1.51 0.51
CA MET A 121 -24.54 -1.72 1.52
C MET A 121 -24.03 -1.72 2.97
N LEU A 122 -23.12 -0.82 3.36
CA LEU A 122 -22.76 -0.67 4.78
C LEU A 122 -22.80 0.76 5.34
N THR A 123 -23.29 1.75 4.60
CA THR A 123 -23.50 3.11 5.14
C THR A 123 -24.90 3.63 4.86
N THR A 124 -25.94 2.85 5.17
CA THR A 124 -27.27 3.41 5.47
C THR A 124 -28.05 2.39 6.30
N ASN A 125 -28.09 2.60 7.62
CA ASN A 125 -29.21 2.32 8.55
C ASN A 125 -28.68 2.07 9.97
N MET A 126 -28.62 3.12 10.79
CA MET A 126 -29.59 3.46 11.85
C MET A 126 -29.07 4.66 12.64
#